data_AF-A0A951RSY4-F1
#
_entry.id   AF-A0A951RSY4-F1
#
_cell.length_a   1.000
_cell.length_b   1.000
_cell.length_c   1.000
_cell.angle_alpha   90.00
_cell.angle_beta   90.00
_cell.angle_gamma   90.00
#
_symmetry.space_group_name_H-M   'P 1'
#
loop_
_entity.id
_entity.type
_entity.pdbx_description
1 polymer ?
#
loop_
_entity_poly.entity_id
_entity_poly.type
_entity_poly.pdbx_seq_one_letter_code
_entity_poly.pdbx_strand_id
1 'polypeptide(L)'
;GYILLRFRDWRYSVGTILSLVHDVLVTLIIFSFLKNIVPFPLEIDQYFIAAVLTVVGYSMNDTVIIFDRIRENSNDPLLINKSKTELINLSINETLSRTIMTSLTTFLTILALFIFGGEVTRGFAFVMLLGIITGTYSSIFVATPILMEFSKHRPLGSLRRKAASVKKKAAVSTVKS
;
A
#
# COMPACT_ATOMS: atom_id res chain seq x y z
N GLY A 1 7.25 -6.04 16.23
CA GLY A 1 7.03 -7.47 16.59
C GLY A 1 6.11 -8.19 15.63
N TYR A 2 4.88 -7.70 15.41
CA TYR A 2 3.82 -8.44 14.71
C TYR A 2 3.96 -8.53 13.17
N ILE A 3 4.59 -7.53 12.54
CA ILE A 3 4.75 -7.43 11.07
C ILE A 3 5.71 -8.51 10.53
N LEU A 4 6.72 -8.89 11.32
CA LEU A 4 7.74 -9.88 10.92
C LEU A 4 7.23 -11.34 10.93
N LEU A 5 6.14 -11.62 11.66
CA LEU A 5 5.60 -12.98 11.79
C LEU A 5 4.42 -13.27 10.85
N ARG A 6 3.75 -12.24 10.28
CA ARG A 6 2.59 -12.40 9.38
C ARG A 6 2.99 -12.65 7.91
N PHE A 7 4.19 -12.23 7.48
CA PHE A 7 4.62 -12.32 6.08
C PHE A 7 5.73 -13.36 5.88
N ARG A 8 5.39 -14.46 5.21
CA ARG A 8 6.29 -15.55 4.80
C ARG A 8 7.30 -15.15 3.70
N ASP A 9 7.29 -13.90 3.24
CA ASP A 9 8.23 -13.31 2.28
C ASP A 9 8.66 -11.90 2.75
N TRP A 10 9.86 -11.80 3.36
CA TRP A 10 10.49 -10.56 3.88
C TRP A 10 10.45 -9.35 2.95
N ARG A 11 10.38 -9.59 1.63
CA ARG A 11 10.42 -8.55 0.59
C ARG A 11 9.19 -7.65 0.57
N TYR A 12 8.01 -8.19 0.87
CA TYR A 12 6.78 -7.39 0.95
C TYR A 12 6.82 -6.45 2.16
N SER A 13 7.33 -6.93 3.30
CA SER A 13 7.51 -6.10 4.50
C SER A 13 8.49 -4.95 4.27
N VAL A 14 9.60 -5.17 3.55
CA VAL A 14 10.55 -4.10 3.22
C VAL A 14 9.92 -3.06 2.28
N GLY A 15 9.16 -3.49 1.28
CA GLY A 15 8.44 -2.57 0.38
C GLY A 15 7.41 -1.71 1.11
N THR A 16 6.65 -2.29 2.04
CA THR A 16 5.70 -1.55 2.89
C THR A 16 6.42 -0.54 3.77
N ILE A 17 7.53 -0.93 4.42
CA ILE A 17 8.29 -0.03 5.30
C ILE A 17 8.86 1.17 4.51
N LEU A 18 9.41 0.94 3.32
CA LEU A 18 9.93 2.02 2.48
C LEU A 18 8.82 2.98 2.02
N SER A 19 7.65 2.47 1.64
CA SER A 19 6.48 3.30 1.29
C SER A 19 6.03 4.15 2.48
N LEU A 20 5.99 3.58 3.68
CA LEU A 20 5.61 4.31 4.90
C LEU A 20 6.60 5.40 5.27
N VAL A 21 7.90 5.13 5.15
CA VAL A 21 8.95 6.13 5.39
C VAL A 21 8.79 7.29 4.41
N HIS A 22 8.54 7.01 3.13
CA HIS A 22 8.26 8.04 2.14
C HIS A 22 7.02 8.88 2.50
N ASP A 23 5.90 8.25 2.85
CA ASP A 23 4.66 8.95 3.19
C ASP A 23 4.83 9.88 4.41
N VAL A 24 5.54 9.43 5.45
CA VAL A 24 5.85 10.25 6.62
C VAL A 24 6.73 11.43 6.26
N LEU A 25 7.79 11.20 5.47
CA LEU A 25 8.70 12.28 5.05
C LEU A 25 7.97 13.33 4.21
N VAL A 26 7.15 12.90 3.25
CA VAL A 26 6.33 13.79 2.42
C VAL A 26 5.35 14.58 3.29
N THR A 27 4.66 13.93 4.23
CA THR A 27 3.72 14.61 5.13
C THR A 27 4.45 15.66 5.99
N LEU A 28 5.65 15.37 6.50
CA LEU A 28 6.45 16.31 7.28
C LEU A 28 6.96 17.50 6.46
N ILE A 29 7.41 17.27 5.22
CA ILE A 29 7.86 18.33 4.30
C ILE A 29 6.70 19.27 3.97
N ILE A 30 5.54 18.70 3.60
CA ILE A 30 4.33 19.45 3.28
C ILE A 30 3.87 20.27 4.49
N PHE A 31 3.85 19.67 5.68
CA PHE A 31 3.50 20.36 6.93
C PHE A 31 4.46 21.51 7.25
N SER A 32 5.77 21.29 7.14
CA SER A 32 6.79 22.31 7.40
C SER A 32 6.69 23.49 6.43
N PHE A 33 6.30 23.23 5.18
CA PHE A 33 6.11 24.29 4.18
C PHE A 33 4.81 25.06 4.40
N LEU A 34 3.71 24.34 4.65
CA LEU A 34 2.39 24.93 4.85
C LEU A 34 2.26 25.71 6.15
N LYS A 35 3.07 25.41 7.17
CA LYS A 35 3.14 26.20 8.42
C LYS A 35 3.29 27.71 8.19
N ASN A 36 3.95 28.12 7.12
CA ASN A 36 4.17 29.53 6.79
C ASN A 36 3.10 30.14 5.88
N ILE A 37 2.13 29.36 5.39
CA ILE A 37 1.16 29.77 4.36
C ILE A 37 -0.28 29.77 4.89
N VAL A 38 -0.65 28.82 5.76
CA VAL A 38 -2.04 28.74 6.25
C VAL A 38 -2.32 29.73 7.39
N PRO A 39 -3.55 30.27 7.47
CA PRO A 39 -3.94 31.30 8.44
C PRO A 39 -4.21 30.77 9.85
N PHE A 40 -3.80 29.54 10.17
CA PHE A 40 -3.98 28.91 11.47
C PHE A 40 -2.65 28.37 12.00
N PRO A 41 -2.41 28.42 13.33
CA PRO A 41 -1.16 27.98 13.91
C PRO A 41 -0.99 26.47 13.71
N LEU A 42 -0.08 26.09 12.80
CA LEU A 42 0.40 24.72 12.65
C LEU A 42 1.52 24.49 13.67
N GLU A 43 1.11 24.14 14.89
CA GLU A 43 2.01 23.75 15.96
C GLU A 43 2.26 22.23 15.93
N ILE A 44 3.47 21.84 16.30
CA ILE A 44 3.79 20.43 16.55
C ILE A 44 3.36 20.15 17.99
N ASP A 45 2.10 19.77 18.16
CA ASP A 45 1.51 19.42 19.44
C ASP A 45 1.20 17.92 19.53
N GLN A 46 0.60 17.49 20.64
CA GLN A 46 0.22 16.09 20.81
C GLN A 46 -0.82 15.63 19.75
N TYR A 47 -1.70 16.53 19.32
CA TYR A 47 -2.69 16.24 18.29
C TYR A 47 -2.02 16.02 16.94
N PHE A 48 -1.01 16.80 16.58
CA PHE A 48 -0.20 16.62 15.38
C PHE A 48 0.46 15.23 15.36
N ILE A 49 1.09 14.82 16.46
CA ILE A 49 1.71 13.48 16.55
C ILE A 49 0.67 12.38 16.39
N ALA A 50 -0.52 12.54 17.00
CA ALA A 50 -1.63 11.61 16.85
C ALA A 50 -2.14 11.54 15.39
N ALA A 51 -2.22 12.68 14.68
CA ALA A 51 -2.58 12.73 13.28
C ALA A 51 -1.58 11.95 12.42
N VAL A 52 -0.28 12.20 12.57
CA VAL A 52 0.78 11.52 11.82
C VAL A 52 0.73 10.01 12.06
N LEU A 53 0.60 9.57 13.32
CA LEU A 53 0.49 8.15 13.65
C LEU A 53 -0.74 7.49 12.98
N THR A 54 -1.85 8.22 12.93
CA THR A 54 -3.08 7.75 12.29
C THR A 54 -2.92 7.64 10.78
N VAL A 55 -2.28 8.62 10.13
CA VAL A 55 -1.97 8.58 8.69
C VAL A 55 -1.07 7.39 8.35
N VAL A 56 -0.07 7.11 9.19
CA VAL A 56 0.79 5.92 9.04
C VAL A 56 -0.03 4.64 9.11
N GLY A 57 -0.92 4.52 10.10
CA GLY A 57 -1.81 3.36 10.24
C GLY A 57 -2.76 3.20 9.03
N TYR A 58 -3.30 4.31 8.54
CA TYR A 58 -4.19 4.36 7.39
C TYR A 58 -3.48 3.92 6.10
N SER A 59 -2.33 4.51 5.77
CA SER A 59 -1.54 4.13 4.59
C SER A 59 -1.02 2.69 4.67
N MET A 60 -0.63 2.24 5.87
CA MET A 60 -0.17 0.86 6.08
C MET A 60 -1.31 -0.14 5.82
N ASN A 61 -2.52 0.15 6.29
CA ASN A 61 -3.70 -0.69 6.05
C ASN A 61 -3.96 -0.85 4.55
N ASP A 62 -3.96 0.26 3.81
CA ASP A 62 -4.26 0.25 2.39
C ASP A 62 -3.19 -0.53 1.59
N THR A 63 -1.92 -0.33 1.92
CA THR A 63 -0.80 -1.05 1.29
C THR A 63 -0.86 -2.56 1.55
N VAL A 64 -1.19 -2.98 2.78
CA VAL A 64 -1.26 -4.41 3.14
C VAL A 64 -2.39 -5.12 2.39
N ILE A 65 -3.56 -4.48 2.27
CA ILE A 65 -4.70 -5.06 1.52
C ILE A 65 -4.33 -5.30 0.05
N ILE A 66 -3.71 -4.31 -0.59
CA ILE A 66 -3.27 -4.42 -1.99
C ILE A 66 -2.21 -5.52 -2.13
N PHE A 67 -1.21 -5.56 -1.23
CA PHE A 67 -0.14 -6.56 -1.27
C PHE A 67 -0.64 -7.98 -1.04
N ASP A 68 -1.55 -8.17 -0.10
CA ASP A 68 -2.17 -9.46 0.15
C ASP A 68 -2.97 -9.91 -1.08
N ARG A 69 -3.70 -9.01 -1.75
CA ARG A 69 -4.43 -9.38 -2.98
C ARG A 69 -3.50 -9.74 -4.14
N ILE A 70 -2.42 -8.98 -4.34
CA ILE A 70 -1.40 -9.30 -5.34
C ILE A 70 -0.78 -10.68 -5.06
N ARG A 71 -0.49 -10.98 -3.79
CA ARG A 71 0.03 -12.28 -3.38
C ARG A 71 -0.99 -13.39 -3.61
N GLU A 72 -2.26 -13.16 -3.30
CA GLU A 72 -3.35 -14.11 -3.54
C GLU A 72 -3.48 -14.43 -5.03
N ASN A 73 -3.63 -13.40 -5.88
CA ASN A 73 -3.75 -13.54 -7.33
C ASN A 73 -2.49 -14.15 -7.98
N SER A 74 -1.30 -13.89 -7.42
CA SER A 74 -0.06 -14.53 -7.89
C SER A 74 0.06 -16.01 -7.52
N ASN A 75 -0.70 -16.50 -6.55
CA ASN A 75 -0.74 -17.91 -6.15
C ASN A 75 -1.96 -18.66 -6.72
N ASP A 76 -2.89 -17.95 -7.38
CA ASP A 76 -4.05 -18.54 -8.03
C ASP A 76 -3.64 -19.35 -9.27
N PRO A 77 -3.92 -20.67 -9.31
CA PRO A 77 -3.64 -21.51 -10.46
C PRO A 77 -4.30 -21.07 -11.77
N LEU A 78 -5.43 -20.36 -11.69
CA LEU A 78 -6.19 -19.87 -12.85
C LEU A 78 -5.55 -18.65 -13.51
N LEU A 79 -4.73 -17.90 -12.75
CA LEU A 79 -4.09 -16.66 -13.19
C LEU A 79 -2.59 -16.85 -13.51
N ILE A 80 -2.09 -18.08 -13.44
CA ILE A 80 -0.69 -18.48 -13.70
C ILE A 80 -0.11 -17.98 -15.03
N ASN A 81 -0.96 -17.87 -16.06
CA ASN A 81 -0.53 -17.48 -17.41
C ASN A 81 -0.60 -15.96 -17.66
N LYS A 82 -1.14 -15.18 -16.72
CA LYS A 82 -1.19 -13.72 -16.86
C LYS A 82 0.18 -13.10 -16.59
N SER A 83 0.49 -12.04 -17.32
CA SER A 83 1.68 -11.24 -17.07
C SER A 83 1.62 -10.60 -15.67
N LYS A 84 2.78 -10.29 -15.09
CA LYS A 84 2.86 -9.65 -13.77
C LYS A 84 2.07 -8.33 -13.73
N THR A 85 2.11 -7.56 -14.82
CA THR A 85 1.39 -6.30 -14.94
C THR A 85 -0.13 -6.50 -14.94
N GLU A 86 -0.63 -7.54 -15.62
CA GLU A 86 -2.06 -7.87 -15.60
C GLU A 86 -2.52 -8.34 -14.22
N LEU A 87 -1.72 -9.15 -13.52
CA LEU A 87 -2.03 -9.58 -12.16
C LEU A 87 -2.12 -8.41 -11.18
N ILE A 88 -1.18 -7.47 -11.29
CA ILE A 88 -1.17 -6.28 -10.44
C ILE A 88 -2.39 -5.40 -10.75
N ASN A 89 -2.66 -5.12 -12.04
CA ASN A 89 -3.81 -4.32 -12.43
C ASN A 89 -5.15 -4.96 -12.00
N LEU A 90 -5.27 -6.29 -12.11
CA LEU A 90 -6.44 -7.01 -11.60
C LEU A 90 -6.58 -6.84 -10.08
N SER A 91 -5.50 -7.05 -9.34
CA SER A 91 -5.50 -6.95 -7.87
C SER A 91 -5.84 -5.54 -7.39
N ILE A 92 -5.33 -4.52 -8.08
CA ILE A 92 -5.67 -3.12 -7.80
C ILE A 92 -7.16 -2.90 -8.03
N ASN A 93 -7.70 -3.27 -9.20
CA ASN A 93 -9.13 -3.07 -9.48
C ASN A 93 -10.06 -3.78 -8.47
N GLU A 94 -9.69 -4.98 -8.00
CA GLU A 94 -10.47 -5.72 -7.01
C GLU A 94 -10.45 -5.08 -5.61
N THR A 95 -9.34 -4.44 -5.24
CA THR A 95 -9.19 -3.78 -3.94
C THR A 95 -9.61 -2.31 -3.95
N LEU A 96 -9.60 -1.67 -5.12
CA LEU A 96 -9.81 -0.23 -5.29
C LEU A 96 -11.14 0.24 -4.71
N SER A 97 -12.24 -0.45 -4.99
CA SER A 97 -13.56 -0.08 -4.47
C SER A 97 -13.60 -0.09 -2.94
N ARG A 98 -12.94 -1.07 -2.29
CA ARG A 98 -12.90 -1.16 -0.83
C ARG A 98 -12.05 -0.03 -0.23
N THR A 99 -10.88 0.20 -0.82
CA THR A 99 -9.93 1.23 -0.36
C THR A 99 -10.53 2.62 -0.52
N ILE A 100 -11.13 2.93 -1.67
CA ILE A 100 -11.79 4.22 -1.93
C ILE A 100 -12.97 4.44 -0.99
N MET A 101 -13.83 3.42 -0.78
CA MET A 101 -14.97 3.59 0.11
C MET A 101 -14.54 3.86 1.56
N THR A 102 -13.48 3.19 2.00
CA THR A 102 -12.92 3.40 3.33
C THR A 102 -12.29 4.80 3.43
N SER A 103 -11.43 5.17 2.47
CA SER A 103 -10.74 6.46 2.44
C SER A 103 -11.73 7.62 2.42
N LEU A 104 -12.76 7.55 1.56
CA LEU A 104 -13.79 8.56 1.42
C LEU A 104 -14.61 8.73 2.70
N THR A 105 -14.97 7.62 3.36
CA THR A 105 -15.73 7.68 4.62
C THR A 105 -14.93 8.40 5.71
N THR A 106 -13.64 8.06 5.87
CA THR A 106 -12.75 8.78 6.79
C THR A 106 -12.54 10.22 6.36
N PHE A 107 -12.34 10.48 5.08
CA PHE A 107 -12.13 11.82 4.54
C PHE A 107 -13.32 12.74 4.87
N LEU A 108 -14.55 12.28 4.62
CA LEU A 108 -15.77 13.04 4.93
C LEU A 108 -15.91 13.28 6.44
N THR A 109 -15.57 12.30 7.26
CA THR A 109 -15.59 12.42 8.72
C THR A 109 -14.61 13.49 9.20
N ILE A 110 -13.37 13.46 8.70
CA ILE A 110 -12.35 14.46 9.05
C ILE A 110 -12.68 15.82 8.45
N LEU A 111 -13.30 15.88 7.26
CA LEU A 111 -13.71 17.12 6.63
C LEU A 111 -14.79 17.83 7.48
N ALA A 112 -15.78 17.09 7.98
CA ALA A 112 -16.73 17.63 8.93
C ALA A 112 -16.02 18.17 10.19
N LEU A 113 -15.05 17.44 10.72
CA LEU A 113 -14.24 17.89 11.86
C LEU A 113 -13.38 19.12 11.53
N PHE A 114 -12.90 19.28 10.29
CA PHE A 114 -12.16 20.46 9.86
C PHE A 114 -13.05 21.71 9.79
N ILE A 115 -14.26 21.57 9.24
CA ILE A 115 -15.22 22.68 9.08
C ILE A 115 -15.83 23.09 10.43
N PHE A 116 -16.32 22.11 11.19
CA PHE A 116 -17.04 22.32 12.45
C PHE A 116 -16.15 22.28 13.69
N GLY A 117 -14.88 21.90 13.56
CA GLY A 117 -13.94 21.82 14.67
C GLY A 117 -13.38 23.18 15.10
N GLY A 118 -12.89 23.21 16.34
CA GLY A 118 -12.21 24.37 16.92
C GLY A 118 -10.77 24.53 16.42
N GLU A 119 -10.12 25.62 16.82
CA GLU A 119 -8.77 25.99 16.38
C GLU A 119 -7.72 24.90 16.66
N VAL A 120 -7.80 24.27 17.83
CA VAL A 120 -6.89 23.18 18.24
C VAL A 120 -7.04 21.95 17.33
N THR A 121 -8.26 21.62 16.91
CA THR A 121 -8.53 20.44 16.08
C THR A 121 -8.35 20.67 14.59
N ARG A 122 -8.29 21.92 14.13
CA ARG A 122 -8.11 22.24 12.70
C ARG A 122 -6.75 21.81 12.17
N GLY A 123 -5.69 22.02 12.95
CA GLY A 123 -4.34 21.55 12.60
C GLY A 123 -4.29 20.02 12.44
N PHE A 124 -4.88 19.30 13.40
CA PHE A 124 -5.05 17.84 13.33
C PHE A 124 -5.81 17.41 12.07
N ALA A 125 -6.99 18.00 11.83
CA ALA A 125 -7.85 17.63 10.73
C ALA A 125 -7.20 17.91 9.37
N PHE A 126 -6.46 19.02 9.27
CA PHE A 126 -5.73 19.38 8.06
C PHE A 126 -4.66 18.34 7.70
N VAL A 127 -3.86 17.92 8.69
CA VAL A 127 -2.84 16.86 8.50
C VAL A 127 -3.49 15.54 8.12
N MET A 128 -4.60 15.18 8.76
CA MET A 128 -5.36 13.99 8.44
C MET A 128 -5.93 14.02 7.00
N LEU A 129 -6.49 15.15 6.56
CA LEU A 129 -7.01 15.30 5.19
C LEU A 129 -5.90 15.11 4.15
N LEU A 130 -4.76 15.77 4.33
CA LEU A 130 -3.61 15.62 3.45
C LEU A 130 -3.06 14.20 3.47
N GLY A 131 -2.97 13.59 4.66
CA GLY A 131 -2.47 12.23 4.84
C GLY A 131 -3.36 11.17 4.19
N ILE A 132 -4.68 11.30 4.26
CA ILE A 132 -5.61 10.37 3.60
C ILE A 132 -5.48 10.49 2.07
N ILE A 133 -5.42 11.70 1.53
CA ILE A 133 -5.27 11.93 0.07
C ILE A 133 -3.94 11.34 -0.41
N THR A 134 -2.83 11.71 0.24
CA THR A 134 -1.49 11.27 -0.14
C THR A 134 -1.29 9.77 0.08
N GLY A 135 -1.80 9.21 1.18
CA GLY A 135 -1.71 7.77 1.49
C GLY A 135 -2.55 6.90 0.55
N THR A 136 -3.75 7.35 0.17
CA THR A 136 -4.59 6.65 -0.83
C THR A 136 -3.90 6.65 -2.20
N TYR A 137 -3.30 7.79 -2.58
CA TYR A 137 -2.53 7.87 -3.82
C TYR A 137 -1.26 7.02 -3.77
N SER A 138 -0.48 7.10 -2.69
CA SER A 138 0.80 6.41 -2.53
C SER A 138 0.65 4.89 -2.53
N SER A 139 -0.34 4.36 -1.79
CA SER A 139 -0.62 2.93 -1.75
C SER A 139 -0.99 2.34 -3.12
N ILE A 140 -1.58 3.12 -4.03
CA ILE A 140 -1.93 2.67 -5.38
C ILE A 140 -0.78 2.91 -6.37
N PHE A 141 -0.20 4.10 -6.39
CA PHE A 141 0.74 4.53 -7.44
C PHE A 141 2.22 4.33 -7.10
N VAL A 142 2.60 4.28 -5.82
CA VAL A 142 3.98 4.07 -5.36
C VAL A 142 4.23 2.61 -5.03
N ALA A 143 3.26 1.92 -4.41
CA ALA A 143 3.41 0.52 -4.05
C ALA A 143 3.50 -0.43 -5.29
N THR A 144 2.78 -0.09 -6.36
CA THR A 144 2.76 -0.83 -7.64
C THR A 144 4.14 -0.93 -8.32
N PRO A 145 4.87 0.17 -8.58
CA PRO A 145 6.20 0.12 -9.17
C PRO A 145 7.26 -0.51 -8.25
N ILE A 146 7.19 -0.29 -6.92
CA ILE A 146 8.08 -0.98 -5.96
C ILE A 146 7.91 -2.49 -6.08
N LEU A 147 6.68 -2.97 -6.22
CA LEU A 147 6.40 -4.40 -6.37
C LEU A 147 6.87 -4.95 -7.72
N MET A 148 6.80 -4.15 -8.80
CA MET A 148 7.38 -4.50 -10.10
C MET A 148 8.91 -4.62 -10.02
N GLU A 149 9.57 -3.72 -9.29
CA GLU A 149 11.02 -3.69 -9.15
C GLU A 149 11.57 -4.84 -8.30
N PHE A 150 10.92 -5.16 -7.18
CA PHE A 150 11.23 -6.38 -6.40
C PHE A 150 10.95 -7.68 -7.16
N SER A 151 10.10 -7.63 -8.19
CA SER A 151 9.81 -8.73 -9.11
C SER A 151 10.82 -8.91 -10.24
N LYS A 152 11.70 -7.93 -10.48
CA LYS A 152 12.61 -7.93 -11.63
C LYS A 152 13.73 -8.97 -11.54
N HIS A 153 14.02 -9.49 -10.35
CA HIS A 153 15.18 -10.38 -10.14
C HIS A 153 14.85 -11.84 -9.87
N ARG A 154 13.61 -12.22 -9.55
CA ARG A 154 13.14 -13.62 -9.65
C ARG A 154 11.63 -13.67 -9.94
N PRO A 155 11.15 -14.62 -10.77
CA PRO A 155 9.72 -14.80 -11.01
C PRO A 155 9.01 -15.06 -9.66
N LEU A 156 7.91 -14.34 -9.44
CA LEU A 156 6.99 -14.59 -8.34
C LEU A 156 6.35 -15.96 -8.61
N GLY A 157 6.43 -16.85 -7.61
CA GLY A 157 5.77 -18.15 -7.66
C GLY A 157 6.68 -19.31 -8.05
N SER A 158 6.44 -20.43 -7.35
CA SER A 158 6.96 -21.78 -7.53
C SER A 158 6.70 -22.42 -8.92
N LEU A 159 6.29 -21.61 -9.90
CA LEU A 159 5.77 -22.01 -11.20
C LEU A 159 6.84 -22.51 -12.16
N ARG A 160 8.09 -22.02 -12.08
CA ARG A 160 9.18 -22.68 -12.81
C ARG A 160 9.44 -24.09 -12.26
N ARG A 161 9.17 -24.36 -10.97
CA ARG A 161 9.35 -25.69 -10.37
C ARG A 161 8.22 -26.65 -10.81
N LYS A 162 6.97 -26.19 -10.86
CA LYS A 162 5.84 -26.96 -11.39
C LYS A 162 5.92 -27.13 -12.92
N ALA A 163 6.15 -26.07 -13.68
CA ALA A 163 6.33 -26.14 -15.14
C ALA A 163 7.55 -26.98 -15.52
N ALA A 164 8.68 -26.89 -14.80
CA ALA A 164 9.82 -27.78 -15.02
C ALA A 164 9.51 -29.24 -14.64
N SER A 165 8.71 -29.49 -13.60
CA SER A 165 8.29 -30.85 -13.24
C SER A 165 7.32 -31.46 -14.26
N VAL A 166 6.46 -30.65 -14.87
CA VAL A 166 5.54 -31.07 -15.94
C VAL A 166 6.31 -31.31 -17.24
N LYS A 167 7.23 -30.42 -17.62
CA LYS A 167 8.10 -30.59 -18.80
C LYS A 167 9.04 -31.80 -18.64
N LYS A 168 9.54 -32.06 -17.43
CA LYS A 168 10.38 -33.23 -17.11
C LYS A 168 9.57 -34.53 -17.12
N LYS A 169 8.32 -34.54 -16.64
CA LYS A 169 7.42 -35.71 -16.77
C LYS A 169 7.06 -36.01 -18.23
N ALA A 170 6.77 -34.98 -19.03
CA ALA A 170 6.46 -35.13 -20.45
C ALA A 170 7.67 -35.64 -21.27
N ALA A 171 8.88 -35.16 -20.98
CA ALA A 171 10.08 -35.63 -21.67
C ALA A 171 10.46 -37.08 -21.33
N VAL A 172 10.15 -37.55 -20.12
CA VAL A 172 10.44 -38.94 -19.69
C VAL A 172 9.44 -39.95 -20.27
N SER A 173 8.21 -39.54 -20.61
CA SER A 173 7.24 -40.42 -21.27
C SER A 173 7.50 -40.62 -22.77
N THR A 174 8.14 -39.66 -23.45
CA THR A 174 8.44 -39.76 -24.90
C THR A 174 9.67 -40.64 -25.19
N VAL A 175 10.54 -40.88 -24.21
CA VAL A 175 11.74 -41.73 -24.34
C VAL A 175 11.47 -43.21 -24.00
N LYS A 176 10.29 -43.52 -23.43
CA LYS A 176 9.87 -44.87 -23.03
C LYS A 176 8.85 -45.53 -23.99
N SER A 177 8.62 -44.92 -25.15
CA SER A 177 7.80 -45.45 -26.25
C SER A 177 8.66 -45.85 -27.44
#